data_AF-X1AMQ2-F1
#
_entry.id   AF-X1AMQ2-F1
#
_cell.length_a   1.000
_cell.length_b   1.000
_cell.length_c   1.000
_cell.angle_alpha   90.00
_cell.angle_beta   90.00
_cell.angle_gamma   90.00
#
_symmetry.space_group_name_H-M   'P 1'
#
loop_
_entity.id
_entity.type
_entity.pdbx_description
1 polymer ?
#
loop_
_entity_poly.entity_id
_entity_poly.type
_entity_poly.pdbx_seq_one_letter_code
_entity_poly.pdbx_strand_id
1 'polypeptide(L)'
;MIAAKIGRTFLEAYKRKTNQEISAKDFFDKIYFDYFYNHPKYMQWVTNSPFVQMKKGQKSYLLNNEERKEKLNDLHKKIMNGERDASIAIGFPASEDKEFATTSGLVTDIALISDDDEVYFSWIGGGFGIFFFVFFTNTSYTINIKHFK
;
A
#
# COMPACT_ATOMS: atom_id res chain seq x y z
N MET A 1 9.54 1.11 7.92
CA MET A 1 10.06 0.11 6.93
C MET A 1 10.55 0.76 5.63
N ILE A 2 11.33 0.10 4.75
CA ILE A 2 11.87 0.73 3.52
C ILE A 2 10.75 1.15 2.55
N ALA A 3 9.74 0.30 2.35
CA ALA A 3 8.57 0.61 1.54
C ALA A 3 7.83 1.83 2.11
N ALA A 4 7.61 1.87 3.43
CA ALA A 4 7.00 3.03 4.09
C ALA A 4 7.83 4.31 3.93
N LYS A 5 9.17 4.24 4.03
CA LYS A 5 10.05 5.39 3.78
C LYS A 5 9.91 5.92 2.35
N ILE A 6 9.83 5.02 1.36
CA ILE A 6 9.59 5.39 -0.05
C ILE A 6 8.22 6.04 -0.19
N GLY A 7 7.16 5.44 0.36
CA GLY A 7 5.80 5.97 0.29
C GLY A 7 5.64 7.34 0.94
N ARG A 8 6.26 7.56 2.11
CA ARG A 8 6.29 8.87 2.77
C ARG A 8 6.96 9.92 1.91
N THR A 9 8.17 9.62 1.42
CA THR A 9 8.93 10.52 0.53
C THR A 9 8.15 10.87 -0.73
N PHE A 10 7.47 9.87 -1.30
CA PHE A 10 6.63 10.06 -2.47
C PHE A 10 5.43 10.95 -2.18
N LEU A 11 4.69 10.72 -1.09
CA LEU A 11 3.53 11.54 -0.74
C LEU A 11 3.94 12.99 -0.46
N GLU A 12 5.05 13.22 0.23
CA GLU A 12 5.59 14.57 0.43
C GLU A 12 5.99 15.25 -0.88
N ALA A 13 6.56 14.51 -1.84
CA ALA A 13 6.83 15.03 -3.17
C ALA A 13 5.54 15.33 -3.94
N TYR A 14 4.52 14.48 -3.82
CA TYR A 14 3.20 14.69 -4.42
C TYR A 14 2.55 15.96 -3.88
N LYS A 15 2.45 16.12 -2.56
CA LYS A 15 1.88 17.31 -1.90
C LYS A 15 2.51 18.60 -2.37
N ARG A 16 3.86 18.67 -2.36
CA ARG A 16 4.61 19.84 -2.82
C ARG A 16 4.34 20.16 -4.29
N LYS A 17 4.11 19.14 -5.10
CA LYS A 17 3.94 19.27 -6.55
C LYS A 17 2.52 19.64 -6.96
N THR A 18 1.51 19.14 -6.25
CA THR A 18 0.10 19.46 -6.52
C THR A 18 -0.41 20.62 -5.67
N ASN A 19 0.37 21.07 -4.68
CA ASN A 19 -0.03 22.04 -3.66
C ASN A 19 -1.31 21.62 -2.92
N GLN A 20 -1.47 20.31 -2.70
CA GLN A 20 -2.59 19.73 -1.98
C GLN A 20 -2.11 19.15 -0.65
N GLU A 21 -2.81 19.50 0.43
CA GLU A 21 -2.68 18.80 1.70
C GLU A 21 -3.61 17.59 1.72
N ILE A 22 -3.03 16.40 1.78
CA ILE A 22 -3.76 15.13 1.77
C ILE A 22 -3.12 14.15 2.77
N SER A 23 -3.92 13.44 3.57
CA SER A 23 -3.40 12.42 4.48
C SER A 23 -2.94 11.17 3.72
N ALA A 24 -2.14 10.29 4.35
CA ALA A 24 -1.73 9.04 3.72
C ALA A 24 -2.95 8.16 3.41
N LYS A 25 -3.90 8.08 4.35
CA LYS A 25 -5.17 7.39 4.15
C LYS A 25 -6.03 7.99 3.03
N ASP A 26 -6.19 9.32 3.00
CA ASP A 26 -6.97 9.97 1.93
C ASP A 26 -6.34 9.75 0.56
N PHE A 27 -5.02 9.84 0.46
CA PHE A 27 -4.29 9.54 -0.77
C PHE A 27 -4.52 8.08 -1.17
N PHE A 28 -4.46 7.17 -0.20
CA PHE A 28 -4.74 5.76 -0.44
C PHE A 28 -6.15 5.53 -0.98
N ASP A 29 -7.17 6.09 -0.34
CA ASP A 29 -8.58 5.87 -0.68
C ASP A 29 -8.99 6.51 -2.01
N LYS A 30 -8.56 7.76 -2.26
CA LYS A 30 -9.03 8.56 -3.39
C LYS A 30 -8.21 8.39 -4.65
N ILE A 31 -6.93 8.04 -4.51
CA ILE A 31 -5.99 8.02 -5.63
C ILE A 31 -5.44 6.61 -5.78
N TYR A 32 -4.73 6.09 -4.78
CA TYR A 32 -4.04 4.81 -4.90
C TYR A 32 -5.00 3.66 -5.21
N PHE A 33 -6.08 3.53 -4.44
CA PHE A 33 -7.07 2.48 -4.61
C PHE A 33 -7.70 2.51 -6.00
N ASP A 34 -7.99 3.70 -6.53
CA ASP A 34 -8.61 3.85 -7.84
C ASP A 34 -7.71 3.30 -8.96
N TYR A 35 -6.42 3.65 -8.93
CA TYR A 35 -5.46 3.19 -9.94
C TYR A 35 -5.05 1.71 -9.77
N PHE A 36 -4.96 1.20 -8.54
CA PHE A 36 -4.40 -0.12 -8.28
C PHE A 36 -5.42 -1.24 -8.14
N TYR A 37 -6.59 -0.95 -7.57
CA TYR A 37 -7.54 -1.97 -7.10
C TYR A 37 -8.97 -1.75 -7.57
N ASN A 38 -9.34 -0.56 -8.08
CA ASN A 38 -10.68 -0.28 -8.58
C ASN A 38 -10.90 -0.71 -10.05
N HIS A 39 -10.24 -1.78 -10.48
CA HIS A 39 -10.32 -2.28 -11.85
C HIS A 39 -10.22 -3.81 -11.87
N PRO A 40 -10.83 -4.53 -12.85
CA PRO A 40 -10.71 -6.00 -12.96
C PRO A 40 -9.28 -6.54 -13.03
N LYS A 41 -8.34 -5.71 -13.49
CA LYS A 41 -6.91 -6.03 -13.52
C LYS A 41 -6.19 -5.16 -12.50
N TYR A 42 -5.73 -5.77 -11.42
CA TYR A 42 -4.97 -5.06 -10.40
C TYR A 42 -3.57 -4.75 -10.88
N MET A 43 -3.09 -3.56 -10.53
CA MET A 43 -1.73 -3.13 -10.83
C MET A 43 -0.72 -3.67 -9.80
N GLN A 44 -1.19 -4.08 -8.62
CA GLN A 44 -0.34 -4.65 -7.58
C GLN A 44 -1.02 -5.87 -6.96
N TRP A 45 -0.24 -6.93 -6.76
CA TRP A 45 -0.71 -8.17 -6.14
C TRP A 45 0.05 -8.41 -4.83
N VAL A 46 -0.57 -8.06 -3.70
CA VAL A 46 0.00 -8.31 -2.37
C VAL A 46 -0.62 -9.58 -1.81
N THR A 47 0.17 -10.65 -1.71
CA THR A 47 -0.28 -11.96 -1.22
C THR A 47 -0.89 -11.86 0.18
N ASN A 48 -1.95 -12.63 0.44
CA ASN A 48 -2.70 -12.65 1.70
C ASN A 48 -3.40 -11.34 2.10
N SER A 49 -3.27 -10.28 1.32
CA SER A 49 -4.01 -9.04 1.58
C SER A 49 -5.52 -9.22 1.35
N PRO A 50 -6.35 -8.35 1.97
CA PRO A 50 -7.80 -8.34 1.73
C PRO A 50 -8.17 -8.26 0.24
N PHE A 51 -7.36 -7.58 -0.58
CA PHE A 51 -7.60 -7.43 -2.01
C PHE A 51 -7.47 -8.73 -2.79
N VAL A 52 -6.63 -9.68 -2.37
CA VAL A 52 -6.41 -10.94 -3.10
C VAL A 52 -7.05 -12.15 -2.41
N GLN A 53 -7.45 -12.00 -1.14
CA GLN A 53 -8.19 -13.02 -0.40
C GLN A 53 -9.67 -12.99 -0.78
N MET A 54 -10.07 -13.94 -1.63
CA MET A 54 -11.43 -14.06 -2.14
C MET A 54 -12.28 -15.01 -1.29
N LYS A 55 -13.58 -14.73 -1.19
CA LYS A 55 -14.55 -15.72 -0.68
C LYS A 55 -14.67 -16.88 -1.69
N LYS A 56 -15.17 -18.03 -1.26
CA LYS A 56 -15.34 -19.21 -2.14
C LYS A 56 -16.18 -18.83 -3.37
N GLY A 57 -15.63 -19.07 -4.56
CA GLY A 57 -16.28 -18.75 -5.84
C GLY A 57 -16.10 -17.31 -6.33
N GLN A 58 -15.54 -16.42 -5.51
CA GLN A 58 -15.24 -15.04 -5.89
C GLN A 58 -13.90 -14.97 -6.63
N LYS A 59 -13.83 -14.12 -7.66
CA LYS A 59 -12.61 -13.89 -8.45
C LYS A 59 -12.37 -12.39 -8.55
N SER A 60 -11.12 -11.95 -8.32
CA SER A 60 -10.75 -10.52 -8.30
C SER A 60 -11.20 -9.74 -9.55
N TYR A 61 -11.09 -10.37 -10.72
CA TYR A 61 -11.47 -9.76 -12.00
C TYR A 61 -12.98 -9.71 -12.27
N LEU A 62 -13.81 -10.36 -11.43
CA LEU A 62 -15.26 -10.34 -11.52
C LEU A 62 -15.92 -9.46 -10.46
N LEU A 63 -15.13 -8.88 -9.54
CA LEU A 63 -15.66 -8.02 -8.50
C LEU A 63 -16.34 -6.79 -9.10
N ASN A 64 -17.53 -6.47 -8.60
CA ASN A 64 -18.15 -5.18 -8.84
C ASN A 64 -17.55 -4.08 -7.93
N ASN A 65 -17.94 -2.83 -8.15
CA ASN A 65 -17.38 -1.70 -7.41
C ASN A 65 -17.66 -1.76 -5.90
N GLU A 66 -18.82 -2.27 -5.48
CA GLU A 66 -19.16 -2.38 -4.06
C GLU A 66 -18.34 -3.48 -3.39
N GLU A 67 -18.14 -4.64 -4.04
CA GLU A 67 -17.26 -5.69 -3.53
C GLU A 67 -15.80 -5.22 -3.40
N ARG A 68 -15.32 -4.37 -4.32
CA ARG A 68 -13.98 -3.78 -4.20
C ARG A 68 -13.87 -2.81 -3.03
N LYS A 69 -14.90 -2.00 -2.79
CA LYS A 69 -14.99 -1.14 -1.59
C LYS A 69 -15.08 -1.96 -0.31
N GLU A 70 -15.75 -3.11 -0.32
CA GLU A 70 -15.72 -4.04 0.81
C GLU A 70 -14.28 -4.48 1.12
N LYS A 71 -13.49 -4.84 0.11
CA LYS A 71 -12.07 -5.18 0.31
C LYS A 71 -11.24 -4.02 0.88
N LEU A 72 -11.49 -2.80 0.42
CA LEU A 72 -10.87 -1.60 0.96
C LEU A 72 -11.22 -1.40 2.45
N ASN A 73 -12.49 -1.57 2.79
CA ASN A 73 -12.95 -1.46 4.17
C ASN A 73 -12.39 -2.58 5.07
N ASP A 74 -12.24 -3.79 4.54
CA ASP A 74 -11.61 -4.90 5.26
C ASP A 74 -10.14 -4.57 5.58
N LEU A 75 -9.40 -3.97 4.64
CA LEU A 75 -8.04 -3.47 4.92
C LEU A 75 -8.05 -2.44 6.05
N HIS A 76 -8.91 -1.42 5.97
CA HIS A 76 -9.00 -0.38 7.00
C HIS A 76 -9.31 -0.94 8.38
N LYS A 77 -10.24 -1.90 8.48
CA LYS A 77 -10.56 -2.57 9.75
C LYS A 77 -9.35 -3.28 10.33
N LYS A 78 -8.61 -4.03 9.51
CA LYS A 78 -7.39 -4.72 9.96
C LYS A 78 -6.31 -3.73 10.42
N ILE A 79 -6.15 -2.61 9.71
CA ILE A 79 -5.24 -1.53 10.12
C ILE A 79 -5.65 -0.96 11.48
N MET A 80 -6.93 -0.61 11.66
CA MET A 80 -7.46 -0.08 12.93
C MET A 80 -7.34 -1.08 14.09
N ASN A 81 -7.43 -2.38 13.81
CA ASN A 81 -7.24 -3.45 14.80
C ASN A 81 -5.77 -3.65 15.19
N GLY A 82 -4.83 -2.93 14.57
CA GLY A 82 -3.41 -3.03 14.86
C GLY A 82 -2.68 -4.16 14.12
N GLU A 83 -3.29 -4.80 13.12
CA GLU A 83 -2.62 -5.82 12.30
C GLU A 83 -1.53 -5.18 11.44
N ARG A 84 -0.27 -5.62 11.59
CA ARG A 84 0.90 -5.03 10.92
C ARG A 84 1.79 -6.06 10.24
N ASP A 85 1.28 -7.25 9.94
CA ASP A 85 2.05 -8.27 9.22
C ASP A 85 2.11 -8.01 7.70
N ALA A 86 2.94 -8.77 6.99
CA ALA A 86 3.18 -8.65 5.56
C ALA A 86 1.92 -8.71 4.67
N SER A 87 0.79 -9.23 5.16
CA SER A 87 -0.50 -9.21 4.46
C SER A 87 -1.19 -7.84 4.51
N ILE A 88 -0.86 -7.02 5.51
CA ILE A 88 -1.47 -5.71 5.80
C ILE A 88 -0.48 -4.58 5.56
N ALA A 89 0.82 -4.79 5.73
CA ALA A 89 1.85 -3.78 5.54
C ALA A 89 3.03 -4.30 4.71
N ILE A 90 3.35 -3.63 3.61
CA ILE A 90 4.34 -4.12 2.64
C ILE A 90 5.75 -3.98 3.20
N GLY A 91 6.49 -5.09 3.21
CA GLY A 91 7.86 -5.14 3.73
C GLY A 91 7.95 -5.23 5.26
N PHE A 92 6.82 -5.45 5.93
CA PHE A 92 6.77 -5.82 7.35
C PHE A 92 6.98 -7.34 7.52
N PRO A 93 7.29 -7.83 8.74
CA PRO A 93 7.45 -9.26 8.99
C PRO A 93 6.17 -10.06 8.66
N ALA A 94 6.35 -11.34 8.35
CA ALA A 94 5.21 -12.26 8.25
C ALA A 94 4.51 -12.41 9.61
N SER A 95 3.21 -12.75 9.61
CA SER A 95 2.42 -12.87 10.84
C SER A 95 3.05 -13.91 11.78
N GLU A 96 3.30 -13.52 13.04
CA GLU A 96 4.00 -14.32 14.05
C GLU A 96 3.09 -15.35 14.75
N ASP A 97 2.28 -16.08 14.00
CA ASP A 97 1.74 -17.34 14.52
C ASP A 97 2.86 -18.39 14.51
N LYS A 98 3.65 -18.33 15.59
CA LYS A 98 4.58 -19.32 16.16
C LYS A 98 5.34 -20.21 15.16
N GLU A 99 6.67 -20.07 15.26
CA GLU A 99 7.66 -21.13 15.04
C GLU A 99 8.34 -21.22 13.65
N PHE A 100 7.83 -20.60 12.57
CA PHE A 100 8.53 -20.66 11.27
C PHE A 100 8.34 -19.41 10.37
N ALA A 101 8.89 -18.26 10.76
CA ALA A 101 9.04 -17.11 9.86
C ALA A 101 10.30 -17.27 8.95
N THR A 102 10.41 -18.38 8.22
CA THR A 102 11.60 -18.71 7.40
C THR A 102 11.65 -17.99 6.05
N THR A 103 10.74 -17.06 5.75
CA THR A 103 10.63 -16.42 4.42
C THR A 103 10.72 -14.89 4.41
N SER A 104 10.87 -14.20 5.55
CA SER A 104 11.10 -12.75 5.55
C SER A 104 12.55 -12.42 5.90
N GLY A 105 13.32 -11.89 4.94
CA GLY A 105 14.70 -11.45 5.14
C GLY A 105 14.88 -10.11 5.87
N LEU A 106 13.80 -9.56 6.45
CA LEU A 106 13.76 -8.23 7.10
C LEU A 106 13.19 -8.31 8.52
N VAL A 107 13.55 -9.33 9.30
CA VAL A 107 13.18 -9.43 10.73
C VAL A 107 14.21 -8.67 11.55
N THR A 108 13.76 -7.77 12.42
CA THR A 108 14.58 -7.06 13.41
C THR A 108 13.94 -7.21 14.78
N ASP A 109 14.74 -7.47 15.82
CA ASP A 109 14.28 -7.57 17.21
C ASP A 109 13.90 -6.21 17.83
N ILE A 110 13.95 -5.12 17.03
CA ILE A 110 13.57 -3.78 17.47
C ILE A 110 12.07 -3.62 17.28
N ALA A 111 11.34 -3.37 18.37
CA ALA A 111 9.94 -3.01 18.33
C ALA A 111 9.75 -1.65 17.62
N LEU A 112 9.47 -1.69 16.31
CA LEU A 112 9.13 -0.51 15.53
C LEU A 112 7.65 -0.20 15.75
N ILE A 113 7.37 0.73 16.66
CA ILE A 113 6.03 1.31 16.82
C ILE A 113 5.64 1.89 15.46
N SER A 114 4.68 1.25 14.81
CA SER A 114 4.23 1.61 13.47
C SER A 114 2.80 2.12 13.58
N ASP A 115 2.62 3.42 13.34
CA ASP A 115 1.30 4.04 13.27
C ASP A 115 0.52 3.53 12.03
N ASP A 116 -0.77 3.85 11.97
CA ASP A 116 -1.63 3.48 10.84
C ASP A 116 -1.13 4.07 9.52
N ASP A 117 -0.52 5.26 9.59
CA ASP A 117 0.06 5.96 8.43
C ASP A 117 1.26 5.20 7.83
N GLU A 118 2.13 4.59 8.63
CA GLU A 118 3.22 3.71 8.18
C GLU A 118 2.70 2.57 7.32
N VAL A 119 1.51 2.04 7.64
CA VAL A 119 0.88 1.01 6.80
C VAL A 119 0.52 1.58 5.44
N TYR A 120 -0.22 2.69 5.39
CA TYR A 120 -0.59 3.33 4.11
C TYR A 120 0.64 3.72 3.30
N PHE A 121 1.68 4.25 3.94
CA PHE A 121 2.95 4.54 3.29
C PHE A 121 3.61 3.27 2.72
N SER A 122 3.55 2.14 3.42
CA SER A 122 4.11 0.89 2.92
C SER A 122 3.43 0.45 1.61
N TRP A 123 2.10 0.59 1.52
CA TRP A 123 1.36 0.31 0.30
C TRP A 123 1.77 1.24 -0.84
N ILE A 124 1.74 2.55 -0.59
CA ILE A 124 2.11 3.58 -1.56
C ILE A 124 3.54 3.34 -2.08
N GLY A 125 4.47 3.00 -1.20
CA GLY A 125 5.85 2.68 -1.55
C GLY A 125 6.00 1.38 -2.35
N GLY A 126 5.23 0.34 -1.99
CA GLY A 126 5.22 -0.91 -2.76
C GLY A 126 4.66 -0.76 -4.18
N GLY A 127 3.76 0.20 -4.39
CA GLY A 127 3.25 0.57 -5.71
C GLY A 127 4.07 1.63 -6.45
N PHE A 128 5.12 2.19 -5.82
CA PHE A 128 5.81 3.39 -6.31
C PHE A 128 6.29 3.26 -7.75
N GLY A 129 6.90 2.13 -8.13
CA GLY A 129 7.44 1.95 -9.49
C GLY A 129 6.38 2.08 -10.59
N ILE A 130 5.17 1.56 -10.33
CA ILE A 130 4.05 1.63 -11.27
C ILE A 130 3.42 3.02 -11.22
N PHE A 131 3.21 3.57 -10.02
CA PHE A 131 2.56 4.86 -9.85
C PHE A 131 3.42 6.01 -10.39
N PHE A 132 4.74 5.94 -10.23
CA PHE A 132 5.70 6.88 -10.81
C PHE A 132 5.55 6.94 -12.33
N PHE A 133 5.44 5.78 -12.99
CA PHE A 133 5.24 5.74 -14.44
C PHE A 133 3.91 6.39 -14.83
N VAL A 134 2.79 6.01 -14.19
CA VAL A 134 1.46 6.55 -14.54
C VAL A 134 1.37 8.06 -14.30
N PHE A 135 1.84 8.54 -13.16
CA PHE A 135 1.71 9.94 -12.75
C PHE A 135 2.72 10.88 -13.43
N PHE A 136 3.89 10.42 -13.87
CA PHE A 136 4.88 11.30 -14.53
C PHE A 136 4.94 11.17 -16.05
N THR A 137 4.28 10.18 -16.64
CA THR A 137 4.15 10.08 -18.12
C THR A 137 2.89 10.75 -18.66
N ASN A 138 1.79 10.73 -17.91
CA ASN A 138 0.53 11.38 -18.33
C ASN A 138 0.40 12.85 -17.93
N THR A 139 1.32 13.32 -17.09
CA THR A 139 1.32 14.69 -16.58
C THR A 139 2.71 15.25 -16.91
N SER A 140 2.80 16.40 -17.59
CA SER A 140 4.04 17.00 -18.15
C SER A 140 5.11 17.43 -17.12
N TYR A 141 5.24 16.73 -16.00
CA TYR A 141 5.97 17.21 -14.85
C TYR A 141 7.07 16.22 -14.42
N THR A 142 8.33 16.65 -14.44
CA THR A 142 9.50 15.87 -13.95
C THR A 142 9.66 15.93 -12.42
N ILE A 143 10.28 14.90 -11.81
CA ILE A 143 10.81 14.95 -10.43
C ILE A 143 12.33 15.06 -10.49
N ASN A 144 12.90 15.96 -9.70
CA ASN A 144 14.35 16.03 -9.47
C ASN A 144 14.74 14.98 -8.40
N ILE A 145 15.39 13.89 -8.81
CA ILE A 145 15.71 12.71 -7.99
C ILE A 145 16.86 12.98 -6.98
N LYS A 146 17.37 14.21 -6.90
CA LYS A 146 18.52 14.58 -6.04
C LYS A 146 18.32 14.36 -4.52
N HIS A 147 17.10 14.07 -4.05
CA HIS A 147 16.79 13.88 -2.63
C HIS A 147 16.69 12.40 -2.18
N PHE A 148 17.02 11.42 -3.03
CA PHE A 148 17.04 9.99 -2.65
C PHE A 148 18.42 9.48 -2.14
N LYS A 149 19.28 10.37 -1.64
CA LYS A 149 20.56 9.99 -1.01
C LYS A 149 20.42 9.87 0.49
#